data_AF-A0A0U3QPK8-F1
#
_entry.id   AF-A0A0U3QPK8-F1
#
_cell.length_a   1.000
_cell.length_b   1.000
_cell.length_c   1.000
_cell.angle_alpha   90.00
_cell.angle_beta   90.00
_cell.angle_gamma   90.00
#
_symmetry.space_group_name_H-M   'P 1'
#
loop_
_entity.id
_entity.type
_entity.pdbx_description
1 polymer ?
#
loop_
_entity_poly.entity_id
_entity_poly.type
_entity_poly.pdbx_seq_one_letter_code
_entity_poly.pdbx_strand_id
1 'polypeptide(L)'
;MLGLEKALLFADDRVELRGTLAGISVHLGDKRRIAVYFVDKDILKGVHPVVLSIIEFMATTLVDVEKKGRVYTREVLKSITPEVDGKMFSCDIDRLEG
;
A
#
# COMPACT_ATOMS: atom_id res chain seq x y z
N MET A 1 -5.49 -6.72 -3.82
CA MET A 1 -6.14 -5.85 -4.80
C MET A 1 -5.04 -5.14 -5.60
N LEU A 2 -5.19 -5.13 -6.92
CA LEU A 2 -4.31 -4.47 -7.88
C LEU A 2 -5.13 -3.40 -8.61
N GLY A 3 -4.51 -2.33 -9.10
CA GLY A 3 -5.19 -1.34 -9.94
C GLY A 3 -5.95 -0.26 -9.17
N LEU A 4 -5.77 -0.15 -7.84
CA LEU A 4 -6.35 0.95 -7.06
C LEU A 4 -5.81 2.30 -7.55
N GLU A 5 -4.53 2.35 -7.86
CA GLU A 5 -3.85 3.52 -8.44
C GLU A 5 -4.49 3.99 -9.75
N LYS A 6 -5.00 3.06 -10.57
CA LYS A 6 -5.70 3.41 -11.82
C LYS A 6 -7.07 4.03 -11.53
N ALA A 7 -7.84 3.44 -10.62
CA ALA A 7 -9.13 3.99 -10.22
C ALA A 7 -8.98 5.40 -9.63
N LEU A 8 -7.92 5.64 -8.86
CA LEU A 8 -7.61 6.95 -8.30
C LEU A 8 -7.05 7.94 -9.34
N LEU A 9 -6.36 7.46 -10.37
CA LEU A 9 -5.86 8.29 -11.48
C LEU A 9 -7.00 8.81 -12.38
N PHE A 10 -8.02 7.98 -12.62
CA PHE A 10 -9.16 8.31 -13.46
C PHE A 10 -10.34 8.94 -12.69
N ALA A 11 -10.20 9.18 -11.39
CA ALA A 11 -11.23 9.85 -10.62
C ALA A 11 -11.30 11.32 -11.08
N ASP A 12 -12.39 11.68 -11.79
CA ASP A 12 -12.54 13.00 -12.39
C ASP A 12 -12.88 14.08 -11.34
N ASP A 13 -13.43 13.66 -10.19
CA ASP A 13 -13.81 14.57 -9.12
C ASP A 13 -13.58 14.00 -7.70
N ARG A 14 -13.76 14.89 -6.71
CA ARG A 14 -13.59 14.55 -5.28
C ARG A 14 -14.66 13.58 -4.77
N VAL A 15 -15.79 13.42 -5.46
CA VAL A 15 -16.89 12.53 -5.07
C VAL A 15 -16.50 11.08 -5.38
N GLU A 16 -16.00 10.80 -6.58
CA GLU A 16 -15.52 9.47 -6.97
C GLU A 16 -14.36 8.99 -6.07
N LEU A 17 -13.44 9.91 -5.79
CA LEU A 17 -12.35 9.69 -4.86
C LEU A 17 -12.85 9.27 -3.47
N ARG A 18 -13.82 10.02 -2.92
CA ARG A 18 -14.45 9.73 -1.63
C ARG A 18 -15.20 8.40 -1.65
N GLY A 19 -15.89 8.08 -2.74
CA GLY A 19 -16.58 6.81 -2.93
C GLY A 19 -15.62 5.63 -2.86
N THR A 20 -14.48 5.74 -3.54
CA THR A 20 -13.42 4.72 -3.51
C THR A 20 -12.85 4.53 -2.10
N LEU A 21 -12.51 5.62 -1.42
CA LEU A 21 -12.00 5.57 -0.04
C LEU A 21 -13.05 4.97 0.92
N ALA A 22 -14.31 5.37 0.81
CA ALA A 22 -15.41 4.83 1.61
C ALA A 22 -15.58 3.32 1.38
N GLY A 23 -15.49 2.86 0.13
CA GLY A 23 -15.53 1.43 -0.21
C GLY A 23 -14.41 0.63 0.46
N ILE A 24 -13.19 1.19 0.54
CA ILE A 24 -12.08 0.59 1.30
C ILE A 24 -12.41 0.59 2.81
N SER A 25 -12.92 1.71 3.34
CA SER A 25 -13.19 1.87 4.78
C SER A 25 -14.27 0.92 5.31
N VAL A 26 -15.30 0.60 4.52
CA VAL A 26 -16.40 -0.33 4.89
C VAL A 26 -15.87 -1.70 5.33
N HIS A 27 -14.66 -2.03 4.94
CA HIS A 27 -14.03 -3.32 5.13
C HIS A 27 -12.90 -3.33 6.14
N LEU A 28 -12.59 -2.18 6.73
CA LEU A 28 -11.55 -2.05 7.72
C LEU A 28 -11.95 -2.82 8.99
N GLY A 29 -11.06 -3.69 9.48
CA GLY A 29 -11.31 -4.52 10.66
C GLY A 29 -12.20 -5.74 10.44
N ASP A 30 -12.60 -6.05 9.20
CA ASP A 30 -13.35 -7.26 8.88
C ASP A 30 -12.48 -8.52 9.08
N LYS A 31 -12.68 -9.21 10.19
CA LYS A 31 -11.90 -10.40 10.59
C LYS A 31 -12.05 -11.60 9.64
N ARG A 32 -12.99 -11.56 8.69
CA ARG A 32 -13.19 -12.64 7.71
C ARG A 32 -12.14 -12.65 6.61
N ARG A 33 -11.31 -11.60 6.51
CA ARG A 33 -10.30 -11.48 5.46
C ARG A 33 -9.10 -10.62 5.87
N ILE A 34 -8.03 -10.75 5.09
CA ILE A 34 -6.89 -9.83 5.10
C ILE A 34 -6.82 -9.21 3.70
N ALA A 35 -6.97 -7.90 3.61
CA ALA A 35 -6.89 -7.17 2.35
C ALA A 35 -5.50 -6.57 2.18
N VAL A 36 -4.82 -6.93 1.08
CA VAL A 36 -3.53 -6.35 0.68
C VAL A 36 -3.75 -5.49 -0.56
N TYR A 37 -3.38 -4.21 -0.49
CA TYR A 37 -3.48 -3.27 -1.60
C TYR A 37 -2.07 -2.98 -2.10
N PHE A 38 -1.82 -3.27 -3.37
CA PHE A 38 -0.59 -2.84 -4.02
C PHE A 38 -0.85 -1.49 -4.67
N VAL A 39 -0.03 -0.51 -4.34
CA VAL A 39 -0.16 0.85 -4.84
C VAL A 39 1.21 1.37 -5.26
N ASP A 40 1.25 2.15 -6.33
CA ASP A 40 2.43 2.89 -6.73
C ASP A 40 2.43 4.24 -5.99
N LYS A 41 3.36 4.41 -5.05
CA LYS A 41 3.47 5.61 -4.22
C LYS A 41 3.80 6.86 -5.03
N ASP A 42 4.56 6.72 -6.11
CA ASP A 42 5.04 7.85 -6.90
C ASP A 42 3.93 8.38 -7.80
N ILE A 43 3.12 7.49 -8.38
CA ILE A 43 1.91 7.87 -9.12
C ILE A 43 0.92 8.59 -8.19
N LEU A 44 0.63 8.02 -7.01
CA LEU A 44 -0.37 8.61 -6.10
C LEU A 44 0.07 9.96 -5.52
N LYS A 45 1.36 10.14 -5.24
CA LYS A 45 1.93 11.44 -4.82
C LYS A 45 1.75 12.51 -5.90
N GLY A 46 1.88 12.16 -7.18
CA GLY A 46 1.74 13.10 -8.28
C GLY A 46 0.30 13.58 -8.51
N VAL A 47 -0.68 12.69 -8.33
CA VAL A 47 -2.08 12.97 -8.68
C VAL A 47 -2.85 13.53 -7.49
N HIS A 48 -2.81 12.83 -6.35
CA HIS A 48 -3.60 13.16 -5.17
C HIS A 48 -2.82 12.86 -3.87
N PRO A 49 -1.91 13.76 -3.43
CA PRO A 49 -1.10 13.55 -2.24
C PRO A 49 -1.90 13.21 -0.98
N VAL A 50 -3.06 13.87 -0.81
CA VAL A 50 -3.96 13.67 0.33
C VAL A 50 -4.53 12.25 0.38
N VAL A 51 -4.75 11.63 -0.78
CA VAL A 51 -5.35 10.29 -0.87
C VAL A 51 -4.38 9.24 -0.38
N LEU A 52 -3.11 9.36 -0.77
CA LEU A 52 -2.07 8.48 -0.28
C LEU A 52 -2.01 8.52 1.25
N SER A 53 -1.99 9.72 1.85
CA SER A 53 -1.99 9.87 3.30
C SER A 53 -3.22 9.26 3.98
N ILE A 54 -4.41 9.35 3.37
CA ILE A 54 -5.61 8.71 3.90
C ILE A 54 -5.50 7.17 3.83
N ILE A 55 -4.99 6.62 2.73
CA ILE A 55 -4.79 5.17 2.58
C ILE A 55 -3.78 4.66 3.60
N GLU A 56 -2.64 5.35 3.76
CA GLU A 56 -1.61 5.03 4.77
C GLU A 56 -2.17 5.11 6.20
N PHE A 57 -3.02 6.10 6.47
CA PHE A 57 -3.70 6.23 7.75
C PHE A 57 -4.65 5.04 8.03
N MET A 58 -5.46 4.65 7.05
CA MET A 58 -6.41 3.53 7.19
C MET A 58 -5.71 2.17 7.28
N ALA A 59 -4.56 1.99 6.64
CA ALA A 59 -3.85 0.72 6.63
C ALA A 59 -3.43 0.30 8.05
N THR A 60 -3.71 -0.95 8.43
CA THR A 60 -3.21 -1.52 9.70
C THR A 60 -1.75 -1.90 9.63
N THR A 61 -1.26 -2.17 8.42
CA THR A 61 0.15 -2.44 8.13
C THR A 61 0.51 -1.75 6.82
N LEU A 62 1.62 -1.03 6.80
CA LEU A 62 2.20 -0.38 5.63
C LEU A 62 3.57 -0.98 5.37
N VAL A 63 3.78 -1.48 4.16
CA VAL A 63 5.07 -2.03 3.72
C VAL A 63 5.50 -1.26 2.49
N ASP A 64 6.64 -0.57 2.58
CA ASP A 64 7.30 0.01 1.43
C ASP A 64 8.18 -1.03 0.77
N VAL A 65 8.16 -1.07 -0.56
CA VAL A 65 8.93 -2.03 -1.35
C VAL A 65 9.75 -1.26 -2.35
N GLU A 66 11.07 -1.40 -2.22
CA GLU A 66 12.03 -0.82 -3.16
C GLU A 66 12.79 -1.92 -3.88
N LYS A 67 13.07 -1.69 -5.17
CA LYS A 67 13.94 -2.54 -5.97
C LYS A 67 15.19 -1.74 -6.36
N LYS A 68 16.36 -2.25 -6.00
CA LYS A 68 17.66 -1.72 -6.44
C LYS A 68 18.44 -2.84 -7.15
N GLY A 69 18.48 -2.77 -8.47
CA GLY A 69 19.01 -3.87 -9.29
C GLY A 69 18.18 -5.15 -9.12
N ARG A 70 18.79 -6.21 -8.60
CA ARG A 70 18.14 -7.51 -8.31
C ARG A 70 17.72 -7.69 -6.85
N VAL A 71 18.05 -6.72 -5.98
CA VAL A 71 17.71 -6.77 -4.56
C VAL A 71 16.38 -6.06 -4.33
N TYR A 72 15.47 -6.75 -3.65
CA TYR A 72 14.21 -6.19 -3.16
C TYR A 72 14.34 -5.93 -1.67
N THR A 73 14.14 -4.67 -1.28
CA THR A 73 14.06 -4.26 0.12
C THR A 73 12.61 -4.00 0.47
N ARG A 74 12.17 -4.51 1.62
CA ARG A 74 10.82 -4.37 2.15
C ARG A 74 10.94 -3.79 3.54
N GLU A 75 10.40 -2.60 3.74
CA GLU A 75 10.40 -1.91 5.03
C GLU A 75 8.98 -1.84 5.57
N VAL A 76 8.78 -2.30 6.80
CA VAL A 76 7.50 -2.17 7.50
C VAL A 76 7.44 -0.80 8.15
N LEU A 77 6.83 0.17 7.47
CA LEU A 77 6.70 1.55 7.94
C LEU A 77 5.67 1.71 9.06
N LYS A 78 4.69 0.80 9.13
CA LYS A 78 3.64 0.77 10.14
C LYS A 78 3.12 -0.66 10.29
N SER A 79 2.85 -1.08 11.52
CA SER A 79 2.20 -2.36 11.81
C SER A 79 1.51 -2.35 13.17
N ILE A 80 0.32 -2.94 13.25
CA ILE A 80 -0.33 -3.25 14.54
C ILE A 80 0.34 -4.40 15.29
N THR A 81 1.22 -5.16 14.64
CA THR A 81 2.01 -6.26 15.21
C THR A 81 3.39 -5.73 15.58
N PRO A 82 3.70 -5.48 16.87
CA PRO A 82 4.92 -4.82 17.30
C PRO A 82 6.20 -5.55 16.90
N GLU A 83 6.15 -6.88 16.77
CA GLU A 83 7.28 -7.72 16.45
C GLU A 83 7.80 -7.48 15.03
N VAL A 84 7.03 -6.85 14.15
CA VAL A 84 7.42 -6.57 12.77
C VAL A 84 7.45 -5.09 12.44
N ASP A 85 6.93 -4.22 13.31
CA ASP A 85 6.93 -2.78 13.10
C ASP A 85 8.37 -2.24 13.01
N GLY A 86 8.64 -1.40 12.00
CA GLY A 86 9.97 -0.87 11.71
C GLY A 86 10.99 -1.89 11.20
N LYS A 87 10.62 -3.15 10.95
CA LYS A 87 11.56 -4.14 10.43
C LYS A 87 11.82 -3.95 8.94
N MET A 88 13.08 -4.18 8.55
CA MET A 88 13.54 -4.19 7.17
C MET A 88 13.98 -5.59 6.77
N PHE A 89 13.53 -6.03 5.61
CA PHE A 89 13.88 -7.32 5.02
C PHE A 89 14.48 -7.08 3.63
N SER A 90 15.61 -7.69 3.34
CA SER A 90 16.19 -7.68 2.00
C SER A 90 16.19 -9.09 1.42
N CYS A 91 15.85 -9.18 0.15
CA CYS A 91 15.82 -10.43 -0.58
C CYS A 91 16.59 -10.24 -1.89
N ASP A 92 17.63 -11.05 -2.04
CA ASP A 92 18.37 -11.18 -3.29
C ASP A 92 17.74 -12.31 -4.10
N ILE A 93 17.27 -12.01 -5.31
CA ILE A 93 16.64 -13.00 -6.19
C ILE A 93 17.65 -14.10 -6.58
N ASP A 94 18.94 -13.80 -6.69
CA ASP A 94 19.95 -14.78 -7.10
C ASP A 94 20.11 -15.90 -6.03
N ARG A 95 19.69 -15.67 -4.78
CA ARG A 95 19.65 -16.68 -3.71
C ARG A 95 18.40 -17.56 -3.73
N LEU A 96 17.38 -17.20 -4.50
CA LEU A 96 16.11 -17.95 -4.58
C LEU A 96 16.07 -18.90 -5.79
N GLU A 97 16.91 -18.68 -6.81
CA GLU A 97 16.99 -19.50 -8.03
C GLU A 97 18.17 -20.50 -8.01
N GLY A 98 18.89 -20.60 -6.88
CA GLY A 98 20.06 -21.46 -6.69
C GLY A 98 19.79 -22.76 -5.94
#